data_AF-A0A1F2RRS6-F1
#
_entry.id   AF-A0A1F2RRS6-F1
#
_cell.length_a   1.000
_cell.length_b   1.000
_cell.length_c   1.000
_cell.angle_alpha   90.00
_cell.angle_beta   90.00
_cell.angle_gamma   90.00
#
_symmetry.space_group_name_H-M   'P 1'
#
loop_
_entity.id
_entity.type
_entity.pdbx_description
1 polymer ?
#
loop_
_entity_poly.entity_id
_entity_poly.type
_entity_poly.pdbx_seq_one_letter_code
_entity_poly.pdbx_strand_id
1 'polypeptide(L)'
;MQESRSQRGFTLIELVVVISIILILISIAAPIYRNSIISSKEAVLRDNLFTMRSLIDQYTLDKQEAPQDLENLVSEGYIRQLPNDPFTGSNTTWEPVFEDTVLMSPDQLSPGLVDVHSGSSLNSLSGEPYSSW
;
A
#
# COMPACT_ATOMS: atom_id res chain seq x y z
N MET A 1 -23.88 -20.36 -65.15
CA MET A 1 -22.63 -20.52 -64.36
C MET A 1 -22.85 -19.83 -63.02
N GLN A 2 -23.07 -20.59 -61.96
CA GLN A 2 -23.12 -20.06 -60.59
C GLN A 2 -22.04 -20.81 -59.80
N GLU A 3 -20.93 -20.14 -59.54
CA GLU A 3 -19.94 -20.66 -58.59
C GLU A 3 -20.52 -20.54 -57.18
N SER A 4 -20.85 -21.67 -56.55
CA SER A 4 -21.15 -21.67 -55.13
C SER A 4 -19.84 -21.44 -54.39
N ARG A 5 -19.66 -20.24 -53.82
CA ARG A 5 -18.60 -19.99 -52.85
C ARG A 5 -18.84 -20.91 -51.66
N SER A 6 -18.02 -21.96 -51.55
CA SER A 6 -18.02 -22.85 -50.40
C SER A 6 -17.67 -22.01 -49.16
N GLN A 7 -18.63 -21.81 -48.28
CA GLN A 7 -18.40 -21.18 -46.98
C GLN A 7 -17.56 -22.16 -46.16
N ARG A 8 -16.26 -21.87 -46.06
CA ARG A 8 -15.33 -22.60 -45.19
C ARG A 8 -15.68 -22.26 -43.74
N GLY A 9 -16.59 -23.04 -43.17
CA GLY A 9 -17.03 -22.91 -41.78
C GLY A 9 -16.13 -23.67 -40.83
N PHE A 10 -15.78 -22.98 -39.73
CA PHE A 10 -15.36 -23.47 -38.42
C PHE A 10 -15.03 -24.96 -38.31
N THR A 11 -13.75 -25.27 -38.14
CA THR A 11 -13.31 -26.61 -37.75
C THR A 11 -13.14 -26.70 -36.22
N LEU A 12 -13.31 -27.90 -35.65
CA LEU A 12 -13.01 -28.13 -34.22
C LEU A 12 -11.58 -27.74 -33.86
N ILE A 13 -10.63 -27.97 -34.79
CA ILE A 13 -9.22 -27.61 -34.58
C ILE A 13 -9.04 -26.09 -34.49
N GLU A 14 -9.78 -25.30 -35.25
CA GLU A 14 -9.73 -23.84 -35.23
C GLU A 14 -10.19 -23.29 -33.87
N LEU A 15 -11.27 -23.85 -33.32
CA LEU A 15 -11.71 -23.51 -31.96
C LEU A 15 -10.66 -23.89 -30.91
N VAL A 16 -10.06 -25.08 -31.03
CA VAL A 16 -9.00 -25.54 -30.10
C VAL A 16 -7.77 -24.62 -30.15
N VAL A 17 -7.36 -24.16 -31.33
CA VAL A 17 -6.25 -23.21 -31.47
C VAL A 17 -6.59 -21.87 -30.83
N VAL A 18 -7.80 -21.35 -31.05
CA VAL A 18 -8.25 -20.07 -30.46
C VAL A 18 -8.28 -20.13 -28.94
N ILE A 19 -8.89 -21.16 -28.34
CA ILE A 19 -8.92 -21.29 -26.88
C ILE A 19 -7.50 -21.47 -26.31
N SER A 20 -6.61 -22.16 -27.04
CA SER A 20 -5.22 -22.34 -26.62
C SER A 20 -4.48 -21.00 -26.56
N ILE A 21 -4.65 -20.15 -27.57
CA ILE A 21 -4.06 -18.80 -27.59
C ILE A 21 -4.62 -17.95 -26.45
N ILE A 22 -5.95 -17.98 -26.23
CA ILE A 22 -6.58 -17.24 -25.12
C ILE A 22 -6.00 -17.66 -23.77
N LEU A 23 -5.83 -18.96 -23.52
CA LEU A 23 -5.27 -19.47 -22.26
C LEU A 23 -3.81 -19.02 -22.04
N ILE A 24 -2.99 -19.00 -23.10
CA ILE A 24 -1.61 -18.50 -23.04
C ILE A 24 -1.60 -17.02 -22.67
N LEU A 25 -2.45 -16.21 -23.30
CA LEU A 25 -2.55 -14.78 -23.02
C LEU A 25 -2.99 -14.50 -21.58
N ILE A 26 -4.02 -15.20 -21.09
CA ILE A 26 -4.52 -15.04 -19.71
C ILE A 26 -3.43 -15.41 -18.69
N SER A 27 -2.67 -16.47 -18.96
CA SER A 27 -1.60 -16.94 -18.08
C SER A 27 -0.53 -15.87 -17.84
N ILE A 28 -0.23 -15.03 -18.84
CA ILE A 28 0.72 -13.92 -18.75
C ILE A 28 0.06 -12.65 -18.19
N ALA A 29 -1.17 -12.35 -18.62
CA ALA A 29 -1.85 -11.11 -18.27
C ALA A 29 -2.26 -11.04 -16.78
N ALA A 30 -2.72 -12.16 -16.20
CA ALA A 30 -3.20 -12.21 -14.81
C ALA A 30 -2.16 -11.79 -13.74
N PRO A 31 -0.93 -12.32 -13.73
CA PRO A 31 0.08 -11.90 -12.74
C PRO A 31 0.52 -10.45 -12.93
N ILE A 32 0.65 -9.98 -14.17
CA ILE A 32 1.03 -8.58 -14.47
C ILE A 32 0.00 -7.61 -13.88
N TYR A 33 -1.29 -7.89 -14.09
CA TYR A 33 -2.36 -7.06 -13.55
C TYR A 33 -2.34 -7.01 -12.02
N ARG A 34 -2.18 -8.16 -11.35
CA ARG A 34 -2.12 -8.22 -9.89
C ARG A 34 -0.94 -7.42 -9.33
N ASN A 35 0.25 -7.55 -9.93
CA ASN A 35 1.43 -6.81 -9.50
C ASN A 35 1.24 -5.29 -9.65
N SER A 36 0.57 -4.84 -10.72
CA SER A 36 0.27 -3.42 -10.90
C SER A 36 -0.66 -2.86 -9.83
N ILE A 37 -1.62 -3.66 -9.34
CA ILE A 37 -2.50 -3.24 -8.24
C ILE A 37 -1.71 -3.19 -6.93
N ILE A 38 -0.88 -4.19 -6.66
CA ILE A 38 -0.07 -4.23 -5.44
C ILE A 38 0.92 -3.06 -5.43
N SER A 39 1.63 -2.79 -6.52
CA SER A 39 2.58 -1.67 -6.58
C SER A 39 1.90 -0.31 -6.36
N SER A 40 0.67 -0.16 -6.85
CA SER A 40 -0.13 1.05 -6.59
C SER A 40 -0.49 1.18 -5.10
N LYS A 41 -0.85 0.07 -4.45
CA LYS A 41 -1.09 0.04 -3.00
C LYS A 41 0.18 0.33 -2.19
N GLU A 42 1.32 -0.23 -2.59
CA GLU A 42 2.61 0.04 -1.96
C GLU A 42 3.00 1.53 -2.06
N ALA A 43 2.76 2.15 -3.22
CA ALA A 43 3.01 3.58 -3.41
C ALA A 43 2.15 4.43 -2.46
N VAL A 44 0.87 4.11 -2.34
CA VAL A 44 -0.04 4.79 -1.38
C VAL A 44 0.38 4.54 0.06
N LEU A 45 0.78 3.31 0.40
CA LEU A 45 1.26 2.99 1.75
C LEU A 45 2.48 3.84 2.12
N ARG A 46 3.47 3.91 1.24
CA ARG A 46 4.69 4.70 1.45
C ARG A 46 4.39 6.19 1.59
N ASP A 47 3.51 6.72 0.76
CA ASP A 47 3.08 8.11 0.81
C ASP A 47 2.35 8.45 2.14
N ASN A 48 1.44 7.57 2.58
CA ASN A 48 0.74 7.70 3.85
C ASN A 48 1.72 7.67 5.03
N LEU A 49 2.63 6.69 5.07
CA LEU A 49 3.64 6.56 6.12
C LEU A 49 4.57 7.77 6.16
N PHE A 50 5.08 8.20 5.00
CA PHE A 50 5.93 9.39 4.88
C PHE A 50 5.22 10.65 5.39
N THR A 51 3.95 10.82 5.01
CA THR A 51 3.14 11.96 5.46
C THR A 51 2.93 11.91 6.97
N MET A 52 2.54 10.77 7.53
CA MET A 52 2.32 10.64 8.98
C MET A 52 3.59 10.90 9.78
N ARG A 53 4.73 10.33 9.37
CA ARG A 53 6.05 10.59 9.97
C ARG A 53 6.40 12.07 9.96
N SER A 54 6.22 12.72 8.82
CA SER A 54 6.46 14.17 8.70
C SER A 54 5.57 14.99 9.64
N LEU A 55 4.32 14.55 9.88
CA LEU A 55 3.42 15.21 10.82
C LEU A 55 3.78 14.94 12.29
N ILE A 56 4.30 13.76 12.62
CA ILE A 56 4.85 13.45 13.94
C ILE A 56 6.05 14.36 14.23
N ASP A 57 6.96 14.49 13.27
CA ASP A 57 8.11 15.39 13.37
C ASP A 57 7.65 16.84 13.56
N GLN A 58 6.70 17.29 12.73
CA GLN A 58 6.16 18.64 12.81
C GLN A 58 5.48 18.91 14.17
N TYR A 59 4.67 17.97 14.65
CA TYR A 59 4.05 18.06 15.98
C TYR A 59 5.11 18.24 17.06
N THR A 60 6.16 17.42 17.02
CA THR A 60 7.23 17.43 18.01
C THR A 60 7.99 18.75 18.00
N LEU A 61 8.22 19.33 16.81
CA LEU A 61 8.85 20.64 16.67
C LEU A 61 7.98 21.79 17.19
N ASP A 62 6.69 21.78 16.88
CA ASP A 62 5.76 22.86 17.20
C ASP A 62 5.36 22.85 18.69
N LYS A 63 5.17 21.67 19.28
CA LYS A 63 4.73 21.49 20.68
C LYS A 63 5.89 21.29 21.65
N GLN A 64 7.10 21.05 21.16
CA GLN A 64 8.25 20.63 21.96
C GLN A 64 7.96 19.39 22.82
N GLU A 65 7.07 18.52 22.32
CA GLU A 65 6.65 17.28 22.94
C GLU A 65 6.23 16.31 21.84
N ALA A 66 6.65 15.04 21.94
CA ALA A 66 6.25 14.02 20.98
C ALA A 66 4.80 13.58 21.25
N PRO A 67 4.02 13.25 20.21
CA PRO A 67 2.65 12.79 20.40
C PRO A 67 2.62 11.49 21.20
N GLN A 68 1.61 11.32 22.05
CA GLN A 68 1.43 10.10 22.85
C GLN A 68 0.64 9.03 22.10
N ASP A 69 -0.18 9.44 21.13
CA ASP A 69 -0.93 8.58 20.23
C ASP A 69 -1.07 9.25 18.85
N LEU A 70 -1.37 8.46 17.81
CA LEU A 70 -1.62 8.99 16.46
C LEU A 70 -2.83 9.92 16.41
N GLU A 71 -3.80 9.71 17.29
CA GLU A 71 -5.00 10.52 17.47
C GLU A 71 -4.69 11.96 17.87
N ASN A 72 -3.55 12.22 18.53
CA ASN A 72 -3.12 13.58 18.84
C ASN A 72 -2.91 14.42 17.59
N LEU A 73 -2.45 13.80 16.49
CA LEU A 73 -2.29 14.49 15.20
C LEU A 73 -3.63 14.94 14.62
N VAL A 74 -4.71 14.19 14.90
CA VAL A 74 -6.06 14.53 14.47
C VAL A 74 -6.65 15.62 15.36
N SER A 75 -6.54 15.46 16.68
CA SER A 75 -7.13 16.41 17.65
C SER A 75 -6.48 17.79 17.58
N GLU A 76 -5.17 17.84 17.37
CA GLU A 76 -4.42 19.10 17.24
C GLU A 76 -4.44 19.66 15.81
N GLY A 77 -5.09 18.95 14.86
CA GLY A 77 -5.36 19.47 13.52
C GLY A 77 -4.22 19.38 12.51
N TYR A 78 -3.17 18.58 12.79
CA TYR A 78 -2.09 18.29 11.83
C TYR A 78 -2.59 17.45 10.66
N ILE A 79 -3.57 16.57 10.91
CA ILE A 79 -4.26 15.80 9.87
C ILE A 79 -5.76 15.80 10.14
N ARG A 80 -6.57 15.81 9.07
CA ARG A 80 -8.04 15.79 9.21
C ARG A 80 -8.56 14.45 9.74
N GLN A 81 -7.92 13.36 9.34
CA GLN A 81 -8.20 11.99 9.77
C GLN A 81 -7.02 11.11 9.40
N LEU A 82 -6.82 10.02 10.13
CA LEU A 82 -5.81 9.02 9.77
C LEU A 82 -6.17 8.36 8.43
N PRO A 83 -5.20 8.19 7.51
CA PRO A 83 -5.43 7.49 6.26
C PRO A 83 -5.70 6.00 6.52
N ASN A 84 -6.43 5.36 5.61
CA ASN A 84 -6.60 3.92 5.63
C ASN A 84 -5.34 3.25 5.10
N ASP A 85 -4.86 2.23 5.81
CA ASP A 85 -3.83 1.34 5.30
C ASP A 85 -4.40 0.57 4.08
N PRO A 86 -3.74 0.63 2.91
CA PRO A 86 -4.26 0.04 1.67
C PRO A 86 -4.25 -1.49 1.63
N PHE A 87 -3.58 -2.15 2.60
CA PHE A 87 -3.52 -3.60 2.76
C PHE A 87 -4.49 -4.12 3.80
N THR A 88 -4.64 -3.46 4.94
CA THR A 88 -5.62 -3.86 5.96
C THR A 88 -7.02 -3.29 5.70
N GLY A 89 -7.10 -2.17 4.98
CA GLY A 89 -8.35 -1.45 4.70
C GLY A 89 -8.89 -0.65 5.88
N SER A 90 -8.10 -0.43 6.93
CA SER A 90 -8.50 0.29 8.14
C SER A 90 -7.54 1.43 8.47
N ASN A 91 -8.03 2.45 9.19
CA ASN A 91 -7.21 3.52 9.75
C ASN A 91 -6.77 3.26 11.20
N THR A 92 -7.18 2.14 11.80
CA THR A 92 -6.87 1.79 13.21
C THR A 92 -5.79 0.72 13.35
N THR A 93 -5.26 0.22 12.24
CA THR A 93 -4.29 -0.89 12.23
C THR A 93 -2.85 -0.41 12.11
N TRP A 94 -2.61 0.89 12.21
CA TRP A 94 -1.25 1.42 12.25
C TRP A 94 -0.56 0.97 13.53
N GLU A 95 0.70 0.58 13.43
CA GLU A 95 1.52 0.15 14.57
C GLU A 95 2.45 1.31 14.97
N PRO A 96 2.09 2.09 16.02
CA PRO A 96 2.93 3.16 16.52
C PRO A 96 4.21 2.63 17.18
N VAL A 97 5.33 3.33 16.94
CA VAL A 97 6.64 3.04 17.53
C VAL A 97 7.02 4.16 18.49
N PHE A 98 7.22 3.77 19.74
CA PHE A 98 7.56 4.68 20.82
C PHE A 98 9.04 4.56 21.18
N GLU A 99 9.66 5.71 21.44
CA GLU A 99 10.99 5.77 22.04
C GLU A 99 10.92 6.43 23.41
N ASP A 100 11.71 5.89 24.36
CA ASP A 100 11.80 6.40 25.73
C ASP A 100 12.57 7.74 25.81
N THR A 101 13.35 8.06 24.78
CA THR A 101 14.26 9.21 24.75
C THR A 101 14.18 9.98 23.44
N VAL A 102 13.13 10.79 23.27
CA VAL A 102 13.07 11.73 22.15
C VAL A 102 13.89 12.97 22.49
N LEU A 103 15.03 13.16 21.82
CA LEU A 103 15.95 14.28 22.03
C LEU A 103 15.39 15.58 21.40
N MET A 104 14.66 16.36 22.19
CA MET A 104 14.13 17.66 21.77
C MET A 104 15.15 18.79 22.02
N SER A 105 15.95 18.64 23.08
CA SER A 105 17.02 19.54 23.49
C SER A 105 18.01 18.78 24.39
N PRO A 106 19.25 19.25 24.59
CA PRO A 106 20.27 18.53 25.38
C PRO A 106 19.82 18.12 26.79
N ASP A 107 18.86 18.84 27.38
CA ASP A 107 18.38 18.64 28.74
C ASP A 107 16.92 18.12 28.84
N GLN A 108 16.23 17.90 27.70
CA GLN A 108 14.84 17.43 27.68
C GLN A 108 14.73 16.09 26.96
N LEU A 109 14.49 15.05 27.76
CA LEU A 109 14.15 13.70 27.32
C LEU A 109 12.70 13.45 27.71
N SER A 110 11.85 13.21 26.72
CA SER A 110 10.46 12.81 26.93
C SER A 110 10.16 11.58 26.09
N PRO A 111 9.42 10.59 26.62
CA PRO A 111 8.97 9.46 25.82
C PRO A 111 7.86 9.90 24.86
N GLY A 112 7.81 9.30 23.67
CA GLY A 112 6.70 9.54 22.76
C GLY A 112 6.83 8.81 21.43
N LEU A 113 5.80 9.01 20.61
CA LEU A 113 5.68 8.44 19.28
C LEU A 113 6.71 9.08 18.36
N VAL A 114 7.57 8.26 17.76
CA VAL A 114 8.59 8.70 16.79
C VAL A 114 8.34 8.18 15.39
N ASP A 115 7.70 7.02 15.28
CA ASP A 115 7.49 6.35 14.00
C ASP A 115 6.16 5.58 14.01
N VAL A 116 5.70 5.16 12.83
CA VAL A 116 4.49 4.39 12.60
C VAL A 116 4.74 3.40 11.48
N HIS A 117 4.29 2.15 11.65
CA HIS A 117 4.37 1.10 10.64
C HIS A 117 2.98 0.60 10.22
N SER A 118 2.91 -0.10 9.09
CA SER A 118 1.69 -0.82 8.70
C SER A 118 1.44 -2.03 9.60
N GLY A 119 0.21 -2.22 10.08
CA GLY A 119 -0.19 -3.46 10.77
C GLY A 119 -0.51 -4.63 9.83
N SER A 120 -0.11 -4.54 8.56
CA SER A 120 -0.29 -5.63 7.60
C SER A 120 0.79 -6.71 7.79
N SER A 121 0.36 -7.96 7.97
CA SER A 121 1.24 -9.13 8.03
C SER A 121 1.67 -9.66 6.64
N LEU A 122 1.36 -8.92 5.57
CA LEU A 122 1.72 -9.29 4.21
C LEU A 122 3.13 -8.84 3.87
N ASN A 123 3.69 -9.44 2.81
CA ASN A 123 4.98 -9.05 2.26
C ASN A 123 4.79 -8.20 1.00
N SER A 124 5.73 -7.29 0.80
CA SER A 124 5.91 -6.49 -0.41
C SER A 124 6.30 -7.32 -1.62
N LEU A 125 6.23 -6.71 -2.80
CA LEU A 125 6.74 -7.29 -4.05
C LEU A 125 8.26 -7.57 -3.99
N SER A 126 9.01 -6.88 -3.12
CA SER A 126 10.43 -7.13 -2.85
C SER A 126 10.69 -8.21 -1.80
N GLY A 127 9.66 -8.68 -1.09
CA GLY A 127 9.75 -9.73 -0.06
C GLY A 127 9.95 -9.22 1.37
N GLU A 128 10.00 -7.91 1.58
CA GLU A 128 10.02 -7.29 2.92
C GLU A 128 8.60 -7.25 3.50
N PRO A 129 8.42 -7.51 4.81
CA PRO A 129 7.11 -7.39 5.46
C PRO A 129 6.67 -5.91 5.52
N TYR A 130 5.38 -5.64 5.34
CA TYR A 130 4.88 -4.26 5.45
C TYR A 130 4.99 -3.69 6.87
N SER A 131 5.04 -4.55 7.89
CA SER A 131 5.26 -4.13 9.28
C SER A 131 6.66 -3.61 9.57
N SER A 132 7.62 -3.75 8.64
CA SER A 132 8.93 -3.12 8.74
C SER A 132 9.04 -1.82 7.95
N TRP A 133 7.95 -1.35 7.34
CA TRP A 133 7.91 -0.13 6.54
C TRP A 133 7.35 1.05 7.30
#